data_AF-A0A5K1IVQ9-F1
#
_entry.id   AF-A0A5K1IVQ9-F1
#
_cell.length_a   1.000
_cell.length_b   1.000
_cell.length_c   1.000
_cell.angle_alpha   90.00
_cell.angle_beta   90.00
_cell.angle_gamma   90.00
#
_symmetry.space_group_name_H-M   'P 1'
#
loop_
_entity.id
_entity.type
_entity.pdbx_description
1 polymer ?
#
loop_
_entity_poly.entity_id
_entity_poly.type
_entity_poly.pdbx_seq_one_letter_code
_entity_poly.pdbx_strand_id
1 'polypeptide(L)'
;MEGNAKKNAGSPPKGKKRQNKGDTTDNPTAYDIVKRENERGDAQKSGKPWTDEDKRYLIAHAADGYVFLAMAMGRTEGAIRSKADEMGVRMTMRPRLGGLCPNCGRHRMRETSTRAYNMGLCPTCYEIAKADAMAERVDFMKARRRYTANKRECQREKGRARKQNREP
;
A
#
# COMPACT_ATOMS: atom_id res chain seq x y z
N MET A 1 -69.23 0.79 -19.92
CA MET A 1 -69.04 1.44 -18.60
C MET A 1 -68.37 0.41 -17.71
N GLU A 2 -67.04 0.34 -17.68
CA GLU A 2 -66.11 1.26 -16.97
C GLU A 2 -65.99 0.96 -15.48
N GLY A 3 -64.74 0.89 -14.99
CA GLY A 3 -64.32 0.83 -13.57
C GLY A 3 -63.93 -0.57 -13.11
N ASN A 4 -62.66 -1.00 -12.97
CA ASN A 4 -61.50 -0.41 -12.25
C ASN A 4 -61.86 -0.13 -10.76
N ALA A 5 -61.14 -0.52 -9.71
CA ALA A 5 -59.71 -0.82 -9.56
C ALA A 5 -59.40 -1.42 -8.16
N LYS A 6 -58.26 -2.12 -8.09
CA LYS A 6 -57.29 -2.23 -6.97
C LYS A 6 -57.69 -2.93 -5.66
N LYS A 7 -57.12 -4.13 -5.43
CA LYS A 7 -56.46 -4.50 -4.16
C LYS A 7 -55.18 -5.33 -4.42
N ASN A 8 -54.06 -4.64 -4.32
CA ASN A 8 -52.73 -5.03 -3.80
C ASN A 8 -52.26 -6.48 -3.98
N ALA A 9 -51.48 -6.72 -5.05
CA ALA A 9 -50.54 -7.83 -5.11
C ALA A 9 -49.23 -7.43 -4.39
N GLY A 10 -48.86 -8.20 -3.36
CA GLY A 10 -47.61 -8.04 -2.62
C GLY A 10 -46.39 -8.16 -3.54
N SER A 11 -45.47 -7.21 -3.41
CA SER A 11 -44.17 -7.26 -4.08
C SER A 11 -43.32 -8.42 -3.54
N PRO A 12 -42.60 -9.18 -4.38
CA PRO A 12 -41.67 -10.21 -3.93
C PRO A 12 -40.48 -9.58 -3.18
N PRO A 13 -39.88 -10.29 -2.21
CA PRO A 13 -38.76 -9.76 -1.43
C PRO A 13 -37.57 -9.49 -2.34
N LYS A 14 -37.04 -8.27 -2.28
CA LYS A 14 -35.83 -7.85 -2.99
C LYS A 14 -34.64 -8.65 -2.46
N GLY A 15 -34.29 -9.72 -3.15
CA GLY A 15 -33.03 -10.42 -2.97
C GLY A 15 -31.87 -9.42 -3.11
N LYS A 16 -31.01 -9.33 -2.09
CA LYS A 16 -29.82 -8.49 -2.12
C LYS A 16 -28.95 -8.95 -3.28
N LYS A 17 -28.95 -8.19 -4.38
CA LYS A 17 -27.98 -8.36 -5.47
C LYS A 17 -26.59 -8.28 -4.86
N ARG A 18 -25.91 -9.43 -4.73
CA ARG A 18 -24.46 -9.49 -4.57
C ARG A 18 -23.87 -8.77 -5.77
N GLN A 19 -23.40 -7.55 -5.54
CA GLN A 19 -22.63 -6.83 -6.54
C GLN A 19 -21.32 -7.59 -6.71
N ASN A 20 -21.19 -8.34 -7.80
CA ASN A 20 -19.90 -8.81 -8.28
C ASN A 20 -19.07 -7.56 -8.59
N LYS A 21 -18.18 -7.20 -7.66
CA LYS A 21 -17.17 -6.16 -7.87
C LYS A 21 -16.25 -6.67 -8.96
N GLY A 22 -16.20 -5.92 -10.06
CA GLY A 22 -15.41 -6.22 -11.23
C GLY A 22 -13.95 -6.49 -10.86
N ASP A 23 -13.43 -7.51 -11.53
CA ASP A 23 -12.02 -7.87 -11.61
C ASP A 23 -11.26 -6.68 -12.21
N THR A 24 -10.80 -5.79 -11.34
CA THR A 24 -9.78 -4.79 -11.69
C THR A 24 -8.50 -5.34 -11.09
N THR A 25 -7.54 -5.66 -11.95
CA THR A 25 -6.20 -6.12 -11.58
C THR A 25 -5.40 -4.96 -10.98
N ASP A 26 -5.85 -4.44 -9.85
CA ASP A 26 -5.16 -3.44 -9.06
C ASP A 26 -4.09 -4.15 -8.21
N ASN A 27 -2.83 -3.81 -8.45
CA ASN A 27 -1.75 -4.21 -7.54
C ASN A 27 -2.07 -3.66 -6.14
N PRO A 28 -2.16 -4.50 -5.11
CA PRO A 28 -2.59 -4.07 -3.78
C PRO A 28 -1.61 -3.02 -3.24
N THR A 29 -2.14 -1.89 -2.77
CA THR A 29 -1.31 -0.86 -2.12
C THR A 29 -0.68 -1.42 -0.84
N ALA A 30 0.38 -0.77 -0.32
CA ALA A 30 0.93 -1.14 0.99
C ALA A 30 -0.15 -1.14 2.09
N TYR A 31 -1.14 -0.22 1.99
CA TYR A 31 -2.33 -0.23 2.84
C TYR A 31 -3.20 -1.47 2.62
N ASP A 32 -3.41 -1.91 1.38
CA ASP A 32 -4.22 -3.11 1.08
C ASP A 32 -3.54 -4.41 1.51
N ILE A 33 -2.21 -4.50 1.41
CA ILE A 33 -1.42 -5.64 1.89
C ILE A 33 -1.54 -5.73 3.42
N VAL A 34 -1.24 -4.63 4.11
CA VAL A 34 -1.29 -4.57 5.58
C VAL A 34 -2.72 -4.72 6.10
N LYS A 35 -3.71 -4.18 5.39
CA LYS A 35 -5.12 -4.40 5.71
C LYS A 35 -5.50 -5.87 5.58
N ARG A 36 -5.09 -6.57 4.51
CA ARG A 36 -5.32 -8.02 4.37
C ARG A 36 -4.64 -8.83 5.47
N GLU A 37 -3.47 -8.39 5.96
CA GLU A 37 -2.77 -9.04 7.08
C GLU A 37 -3.48 -8.78 8.42
N ASN A 38 -3.93 -7.54 8.65
CA ASN A 38 -4.71 -7.19 9.84
C ASN A 38 -6.11 -7.83 9.86
N GLU A 39 -6.76 -7.97 8.70
CA GLU A 39 -8.08 -8.61 8.55
C GLU A 39 -8.02 -10.14 8.68
N ARG A 40 -6.88 -10.76 8.37
CA ARG A 40 -6.63 -12.19 8.61
C ARG A 40 -6.47 -12.55 10.10
N GLY A 41 -6.41 -11.55 10.99
CA GLY A 41 -6.34 -11.74 12.43
C GLY A 41 -4.91 -11.76 13.00
N ASP A 42 -3.89 -11.54 12.16
CA ASP A 42 -2.47 -11.65 12.52
C ASP A 42 -1.90 -10.39 13.18
N ALA A 43 -2.75 -9.44 13.59
CA ALA A 43 -2.32 -8.31 14.41
C ALA A 43 -1.67 -8.86 15.68
N GLN A 44 -0.34 -8.73 15.79
CA GLN A 44 0.50 -9.35 16.83
C GLN A 44 0.08 -9.06 18.28
N LYS A 45 -0.80 -8.06 18.50
CA LYS A 45 -1.40 -7.69 19.78
C LYS A 45 -2.93 -7.82 19.84
N SER A 46 -3.59 -8.55 18.92
CA SER A 46 -5.02 -8.84 19.02
C SER A 46 -5.32 -9.59 20.34
N GLY A 47 -6.31 -9.11 21.10
CA GLY A 47 -6.67 -9.68 22.41
C GLY A 47 -5.70 -9.41 23.58
N LYS A 48 -4.54 -8.78 23.36
CA LYS A 48 -3.60 -8.44 24.45
C LYS A 48 -4.09 -7.22 25.24
N PRO A 49 -3.89 -7.18 26.58
CA PRO A 49 -4.28 -6.05 27.40
C PRO A 49 -3.54 -4.76 26.98
N TRP A 50 -4.13 -3.60 27.26
CA TRP A 50 -3.52 -2.29 26.99
C TRP A 50 -2.56 -1.91 28.11
N THR A 51 -1.27 -1.82 27.80
CA THR A 51 -0.26 -1.32 28.76
C THR A 51 -0.32 0.20 28.85
N ASP A 52 0.25 0.78 29.90
CA ASP A 52 0.32 2.24 30.02
C ASP A 52 1.25 2.86 28.98
N GLU A 53 2.26 2.12 28.51
CA GLU A 53 3.09 2.52 27.38
C GLU A 53 2.28 2.60 26.07
N ASP A 54 1.43 1.60 25.81
CA ASP A 54 0.53 1.61 24.65
C ASP A 54 -0.41 2.84 24.69
N LYS A 55 -0.92 3.21 25.88
CA LYS A 55 -1.79 4.38 26.05
C LYS A 55 -1.04 5.70 25.80
N ARG A 56 0.18 5.83 26.36
CA ARG A 56 1.03 7.02 26.12
C ARG A 56 1.36 7.17 24.64
N TYR A 57 1.70 6.07 23.98
CA TYR A 57 1.98 6.04 22.54
C TYR A 57 0.75 6.49 21.73
N LEU A 58 -0.44 5.99 22.07
CA LEU A 58 -1.69 6.36 21.41
C LEU A 58 -1.99 7.86 21.53
N ILE A 59 -1.76 8.45 22.71
CA ILE A 59 -1.96 9.89 22.94
C ILE A 59 -0.94 10.72 22.17
N ALA A 60 0.35 10.37 22.26
CA ALA A 60 1.44 11.11 21.62
C ALA A 60 1.30 11.14 20.09
N HIS A 61 0.77 10.07 19.50
CA HIS A 61 0.65 9.89 18.05
C HIS A 61 -0.78 10.10 17.53
N ALA A 62 -1.65 10.77 18.29
CA ALA A 62 -3.05 10.99 17.91
C ALA A 62 -3.24 11.68 16.55
N ALA A 63 -2.30 12.55 16.17
CA ALA A 63 -2.31 13.29 14.92
C ALA A 63 -2.01 12.43 13.68
N ASP A 64 -1.33 11.29 13.87
CA ASP A 64 -0.92 10.37 12.80
C ASP A 64 -2.09 9.50 12.32
N GLY A 65 -3.19 9.48 13.08
CA GLY A 65 -4.42 8.80 12.71
C GLY A 65 -4.41 7.28 12.93
N TYR A 66 -5.61 6.72 13.13
CA TYR A 66 -5.77 5.37 13.68
C TYR A 66 -5.25 4.26 12.74
N VAL A 67 -5.18 4.49 11.43
CA VAL A 67 -4.63 3.52 10.47
C VAL A 67 -3.13 3.33 10.68
N PHE A 68 -2.39 4.42 10.84
CA PHE A 68 -0.94 4.35 11.01
C PHE A 68 -0.57 3.73 12.36
N LEU A 69 -1.30 4.13 13.41
CA LEU A 69 -1.18 3.56 14.75
C LEU A 69 -1.48 2.06 14.81
N ALA A 70 -2.49 1.58 14.06
CA ALA A 70 -2.80 0.16 13.97
C ALA A 70 -1.60 -0.65 13.46
N MET A 71 -0.92 -0.14 12.42
CA MET A 71 0.28 -0.75 11.86
C MET A 71 1.46 -0.70 12.85
N ALA A 72 1.72 0.48 13.44
CA ALA A 72 2.84 0.67 14.36
C ALA A 72 2.72 -0.16 15.65
N MET A 73 1.50 -0.31 16.18
CA MET A 73 1.25 -1.01 17.43
C MET A 73 0.91 -2.49 17.23
N GLY A 74 0.76 -2.96 15.99
CA GLY A 74 0.34 -4.33 15.67
C GLY A 74 -1.05 -4.66 16.24
N ARG A 75 -1.98 -3.70 16.23
CA ARG A 75 -3.37 -3.84 16.67
C ARG A 75 -4.31 -3.52 15.50
N THR A 76 -5.55 -4.00 15.57
CA THR A 76 -6.53 -3.68 14.52
C THR A 76 -6.95 -2.20 14.58
N GLU A 77 -7.34 -1.63 13.43
CA GLU A 77 -7.84 -0.25 13.35
C GLU A 77 -9.03 -0.01 14.30
N GLY A 78 -9.93 -0.98 14.40
CA GLY A 78 -11.08 -0.93 15.29
C GLY A 78 -10.68 -0.91 16.77
N ALA A 79 -9.65 -1.65 17.17
CA ALA A 79 -9.15 -1.65 18.55
C ALA A 79 -8.53 -0.30 18.92
N ILE A 80 -7.75 0.30 18.02
CA ILE A 80 -7.15 1.62 18.23
C ILE A 80 -8.24 2.68 18.35
N ARG A 81 -9.24 2.67 17.45
CA ARG A 81 -10.36 3.63 17.49
C ARG A 81 -11.16 3.50 18.78
N SER A 82 -11.55 2.27 19.13
CA SER A 82 -12.31 2.00 20.35
C SER A 82 -11.55 2.48 21.60
N LYS A 83 -10.24 2.22 21.67
CA LYS A 83 -9.44 2.67 22.81
C LYS A 83 -9.22 4.18 22.84
N ALA A 84 -9.06 4.82 21.68
CA ALA A 84 -8.95 6.26 21.59
C ALA A 84 -10.25 6.95 22.04
N ASP A 85 -11.40 6.44 21.62
CA ASP A 85 -12.72 6.93 22.03
C ASP A 85 -12.92 6.76 23.56
N GLU A 86 -12.54 5.60 24.12
CA GLU A 86 -12.57 5.33 25.57
C GLU A 86 -11.71 6.34 26.37
N MET A 87 -10.57 6.75 25.81
CA MET A 87 -9.66 7.73 26.43
C MET A 87 -10.00 9.20 26.08
N GLY A 88 -11.06 9.44 25.31
CA GLY A 88 -11.45 10.78 24.87
C GLY A 88 -10.52 11.43 23.84
N VAL A 89 -9.67 10.64 23.17
CA VAL A 89 -8.70 11.10 22.18
C VAL A 89 -9.35 11.10 20.79
N ARG A 90 -9.54 12.29 20.20
CA ARG A 90 -10.07 12.40 18.84
C ARG A 90 -8.99 12.08 17.81
N MET A 91 -9.22 11.03 17.03
CA MET A 91 -8.32 10.60 15.94
C MET A 91 -8.99 10.68 14.57
N THR A 92 -8.22 10.95 13.53
CA THR A 92 -8.67 10.79 12.14
C THR A 92 -8.20 9.49 11.53
N MET A 93 -8.79 9.11 10.39
CA MET A 93 -8.41 7.91 9.65
C MET A 93 -6.95 7.89 9.22
N ARG A 94 -6.45 9.02 8.73
CA ARG A 94 -5.09 9.16 8.25
C ARG A 94 -4.42 10.35 8.94
N PRO A 95 -3.08 10.46 8.85
CA PRO A 95 -2.37 11.57 9.46
C PRO A 95 -2.98 12.88 9.01
N ARG A 96 -3.36 13.74 9.95
CA ARG A 96 -3.55 15.16 9.65
C ARG A 96 -2.18 15.79 9.52
N LEU A 97 -1.40 15.40 8.52
CA LEU A 97 -0.18 16.13 8.15
C LEU A 97 -0.54 17.50 7.53
N GLY A 98 -1.62 18.17 7.94
CA GLY A 98 -2.06 19.44 7.33
C GLY A 98 -2.24 19.40 5.80
N GLY A 99 -2.37 18.18 5.25
CA GLY A 99 -2.29 17.93 3.81
C GLY A 99 -0.90 18.12 3.23
N LEU A 100 0.22 17.97 3.94
CA LEU A 100 1.59 18.13 3.45
C LEU A 100 2.20 16.78 3.05
N CYS A 101 3.11 16.81 2.08
CA CYS A 101 3.78 15.63 1.56
C CYS A 101 4.74 15.04 2.60
N PRO A 102 4.66 13.73 2.89
CA PRO A 102 5.53 13.08 3.88
C PRO A 102 7.01 13.03 3.47
N ASN A 103 7.31 13.12 2.17
CA ASN A 103 8.69 13.04 1.68
C ASN A 103 9.44 14.38 1.83
N CYS A 104 8.81 15.50 1.49
CA CYS A 104 9.48 16.80 1.45
C CYS A 104 8.94 17.82 2.45
N GLY A 105 7.81 17.55 3.12
CA GLY A 105 7.14 18.46 4.05
C GLY A 105 6.64 19.78 3.46
N ARG A 106 6.98 20.09 2.20
CA ARG A 106 6.81 21.41 1.59
C ARG A 106 5.51 21.57 0.81
N HIS A 107 5.08 20.51 0.13
CA HIS A 107 3.95 20.59 -0.80
C HIS A 107 2.67 20.10 -0.15
N ARG A 108 1.60 20.89 -0.27
CA ARG A 108 0.28 20.43 0.11
C ARG A 108 -0.23 19.37 -0.89
N MET A 109 -0.30 18.13 -0.45
CA MET A 109 -1.07 17.02 -1.02
C MET A 109 -2.54 17.43 -1.18
N ARG A 110 -2.96 17.69 -2.42
CA ARG A 110 -4.38 17.82 -2.75
C ARG A 110 -4.95 16.44 -3.07
N GLU A 111 -6.14 16.17 -2.54
CA GLU A 111 -6.94 15.00 -2.90
C GLU A 111 -7.30 15.07 -4.39
N THR A 112 -6.52 14.37 -5.21
CA THR A 112 -6.68 14.32 -6.68
C THR A 112 -6.46 12.88 -7.11
N SER A 113 -7.06 12.44 -8.21
CA SER A 113 -6.86 11.08 -8.76
C SER A 113 -5.49 10.88 -9.43
N THR A 114 -4.52 11.76 -9.17
CA THR A 114 -3.20 11.70 -9.80
C THR A 114 -2.38 10.52 -9.27
N ARG A 115 -1.52 9.94 -10.12
CA ARG A 115 -0.60 8.88 -9.70
C ARG A 115 0.28 9.30 -8.51
N ALA A 116 0.68 10.56 -8.44
CA ALA A 116 1.43 11.11 -7.32
C ALA A 116 0.64 10.99 -6.00
N TYR A 117 -0.61 11.46 -5.98
CA TYR A 117 -1.48 11.37 -4.80
C TYR A 117 -1.74 9.93 -4.38
N ASN A 118 -2.03 9.03 -5.33
CA ASN A 118 -2.25 7.60 -5.05
C ASN A 118 -1.00 6.93 -4.45
N MET A 119 0.19 7.38 -4.84
CA MET A 119 1.47 6.94 -4.28
C MET A 119 1.84 7.66 -2.97
N GLY A 120 0.97 8.53 -2.44
CA GLY A 120 1.22 9.27 -1.20
C GLY A 120 2.29 10.36 -1.31
N LEU A 121 2.64 10.78 -2.53
CA LEU A 121 3.69 11.76 -2.81
C LEU A 121 3.14 13.01 -3.49
N CYS A 122 3.80 14.16 -3.28
CA CYS A 122 3.48 15.32 -4.10
C CYS A 122 3.94 15.09 -5.54
N PRO A 123 3.39 15.82 -6.53
CA PRO A 123 3.79 15.66 -7.93
C PRO A 123 5.30 15.73 -8.15
N THR A 124 5.99 16.63 -7.47
CA THR A 124 7.45 16.79 -7.56
C THR A 124 8.20 15.57 -7.01
N CYS A 125 7.86 15.13 -5.80
CA CYS A 125 8.50 13.96 -5.20
C CYS A 125 8.20 12.67 -5.98
N TYR A 126 7.01 12.57 -6.58
CA TYR A 126 6.65 11.46 -7.43
C TYR A 126 7.50 11.41 -8.70
N GLU A 127 7.68 12.54 -9.39
CA GLU A 127 8.52 12.57 -10.60
C GLU A 127 10.00 12.31 -10.31
N ILE A 128 10.52 12.77 -9.17
CA ILE A 128 11.87 12.43 -8.71
C ILE A 128 11.98 10.92 -8.47
N ALA A 129 11.10 10.35 -7.64
CA ALA A 129 11.12 8.92 -7.33
C ALA A 129 10.95 8.05 -8.60
N LYS A 130 10.15 8.51 -9.56
CA LYS A 130 9.98 7.86 -10.86
C LYS A 130 11.25 7.92 -11.70
N ALA A 131 11.95 9.05 -11.72
CA ALA A 131 13.23 9.20 -12.42
C ALA A 131 14.31 8.30 -11.81
N ASP A 132 14.39 8.25 -10.48
CA ASP A 132 15.33 7.38 -9.75
C ASP A 132 15.09 5.90 -10.10
N ALA A 133 13.83 5.45 -10.06
CA ALA A 133 13.46 4.08 -10.43
C ALA A 133 13.79 3.76 -11.91
N MET A 134 13.67 4.75 -12.82
CA MET A 134 14.10 4.57 -14.21
C MET A 134 15.62 4.45 -14.33
N ALA A 135 16.37 5.26 -13.60
CA ALA A 135 17.84 5.23 -13.59
C ALA A 135 18.37 3.90 -13.05
N GLU A 136 17.85 3.43 -11.91
CA GLU A 136 18.20 2.14 -11.32
C GLU A 136 17.97 0.98 -12.30
N ARG A 137 16.84 1.00 -13.03
CA ARG A 137 16.53 -0.02 -14.04
C ARG A 137 17.52 0.02 -15.21
N VAL A 138 17.93 1.20 -15.66
CA VAL A 138 18.92 1.36 -16.73
C VAL A 138 20.28 0.82 -16.26
N ASP A 139 20.69 1.14 -15.05
CA ASP A 139 21.95 0.67 -14.47
C ASP A 139 21.97 -0.84 -14.29
N PHE A 140 20.87 -1.42 -13.82
CA PHE A 140 20.71 -2.87 -13.75
C PHE A 140 20.85 -3.52 -15.13
N MET A 141 20.19 -2.96 -16.16
CA MET A 141 20.28 -3.48 -17.53
C MET A 141 21.69 -3.34 -18.12
N LYS A 142 22.41 -2.26 -17.79
CA LYS A 142 23.80 -2.03 -18.19
C LYS A 142 24.74 -3.01 -17.50
N ALA A 143 24.58 -3.24 -16.20
CA ALA A 143 25.32 -4.22 -15.43
C ALA A 143 25.09 -5.64 -15.97
N ARG A 144 23.84 -5.98 -16.29
CA ARG A 144 23.50 -7.26 -16.92
C ARG A 144 24.19 -7.44 -18.27
N ARG A 145 24.20 -6.41 -19.13
CA ARG A 145 24.92 -6.45 -20.42
C ARG A 145 26.41 -6.68 -20.22
N ARG A 146 27.05 -5.94 -19.31
CA ARG A 146 28.47 -6.12 -18.95
C ARG A 146 28.77 -7.53 -18.47
N TYR A 147 27.97 -8.04 -17.54
CA TYR A 147 28.11 -9.42 -17.06
C TYR A 147 28.02 -10.44 -18.20
N THR A 148 27.03 -10.30 -19.08
CA THR A 148 26.89 -11.22 -20.23
C THR A 148 28.04 -11.12 -21.23
N ALA A 149 28.59 -9.92 -21.43
CA ALA A 149 29.75 -9.70 -22.30
C ALA A 149 31.00 -10.35 -21.71
N ASN A 150 31.31 -10.07 -20.44
CA ASN A 150 32.46 -10.65 -19.73
C ASN A 150 32.38 -12.17 -19.66
N LYS A 151 31.18 -12.73 -19.44
CA LYS A 151 30.97 -14.19 -19.46
C LYS A 151 31.30 -14.78 -20.83
N ARG A 152 30.88 -14.14 -21.93
CA ARG A 152 31.18 -14.57 -23.30
C ARG A 152 32.66 -14.44 -23.62
N GLU A 153 33.32 -13.38 -23.15
CA GLU A 153 34.75 -13.15 -23.33
C GLU A 153 35.58 -14.22 -22.61
N CYS A 154 35.30 -14.48 -21.34
CA CYS A 154 35.94 -15.55 -20.59
C CYS A 154 35.77 -16.92 -21.26
N GLN A 155 34.60 -17.21 -21.83
CA GLN A 155 34.40 -18.44 -22.63
C GLN A 155 35.25 -18.46 -23.90
N ARG A 156 35.37 -17.33 -24.61
CA ARG A 156 36.23 -17.21 -25.80
C ARG A 156 37.70 -17.37 -25.45
N GLU A 157 38.17 -16.77 -24.36
CA GLU A 157 39.54 -16.92 -23.86
C GLU A 157 39.84 -18.37 -23.49
N LYS A 158 38.94 -19.05 -22.77
CA LYS A 158 39.06 -20.49 -22.50
C LYS A 158 39.14 -21.30 -23.79
N GLY A 159 38.36 -20.94 -24.81
CA GLY A 159 38.44 -21.54 -26.14
C GLY A 159 39.78 -21.31 -26.83
N ARG A 160 40.32 -20.09 -26.79
CA ARG A 160 41.64 -19.73 -27.34
C ARG A 160 42.77 -20.48 -26.63
N ALA A 161 42.75 -20.51 -25.30
CA ALA A 161 43.74 -21.24 -24.50
C ALA A 161 43.71 -22.75 -24.79
N ARG A 162 42.52 -23.34 -24.94
CA ARG A 162 42.38 -24.76 -25.35
C ARG A 162 42.98 -25.02 -26.74
N LYS A 163 42.87 -24.08 -27.68
CA LYS A 163 43.45 -24.22 -29.02
C LYS A 163 44.98 -24.15 -28.97
N GLN A 164 45.54 -23.18 -28.23
CA GLN A 164 46.99 -23.02 -28.05
C GLN A 164 47.63 -24.23 -27.36
N ASN A 165 46.96 -24.80 -26.34
CA ASN A 165 47.43 -26.00 -25.66
C ASN A 165 47.28 -27.30 -26.48
N ARG A 166 46.72 -27.24 -27.71
CA ARG A 166 46.52 -28.40 -28.60
C ARG A 166 47.55 -28.46 -29.74
N GLU A 167 48.33 -27.41 -29.96
CA GLU A 167 49.42 -27.41 -30.94
C GLU A 167 50.71 -27.89 -30.25
N PRO A 168 51.27 -29.06 -30.63
CA PRO A 168 52.54 -29.58 -30.13
C PRO A 168 53.76 -28.90 -30.76
#